data_AF-A0A0F9BLW2-F1
#
_entry.id   AF-A0A0F9BLW2-F1
#
_cell.length_a   1.000
_cell.length_b   1.000
_cell.length_c   1.000
_cell.angle_alpha   90.00
_cell.angle_beta   90.00
_cell.angle_gamma   90.00
#
_symmetry.space_group_name_H-M   'P 1'
#
loop_
_entity.id
_entity.type
_entity.pdbx_description
1 polymer ?
#
loop_
_entity_poly.entity_id
_entity_poly.type
_entity_poly.pdbx_seq_one_letter_code
_entity_poly.pdbx_strand_id
1 'polypeptide(L)'
;MKQGLMGMVTEFISGMTNALNIFQERAISISSIGNAVFDHFYLEGAWLTDLYVENSAIFAVASQGGKLFRATVDVDEDTGDVEVGEMTEVIVKFDP
;
A
#
# COMPACT_ATOMS: atom_id res chain seq x y z
N MET A 1 28.06 7.43 4.97
CA MET A 1 27.23 6.25 4.61
C MET A 1 26.24 5.77 5.69
N LYS A 2 26.23 6.28 6.94
CA LYS A 2 25.27 5.84 7.98
C LYS A 2 23.99 6.68 8.12
N GLN A 3 23.92 7.86 7.50
CA GLN A 3 22.80 8.79 7.66
C GLN A 3 21.58 8.46 6.79
N GLY A 4 21.77 7.85 5.61
CA GLY A 4 20.66 7.50 4.70
C GLY A 4 19.77 6.36 5.22
N LEU A 5 20.34 5.37 5.91
CA LEU A 5 19.58 4.23 6.45
C LEU A 5 18.69 4.65 7.64
N MET A 6 19.16 5.58 8.48
CA MET A 6 18.35 6.12 9.58
C MET A 6 17.20 6.99 9.07
N GLY A 7 17.41 7.80 8.02
CA GLY A 7 16.33 8.60 7.42
C GLY A 7 15.21 7.72 6.89
N MET A 8 15.57 6.66 6.16
CA MET A 8 14.62 5.71 5.57
C MET A 8 13.81 4.95 6.63
N VAL A 9 14.44 4.54 7.75
CA VAL A 9 13.73 3.90 8.88
C VAL A 9 12.82 4.89 9.61
N THR A 10 13.22 6.17 9.69
CA THR A 10 12.43 7.20 10.37
C THR A 10 11.21 7.61 9.54
N GLU A 11 11.35 7.65 8.21
CA GLU A 11 10.24 7.87 7.27
C GLU A 11 9.26 6.70 7.26
N PHE A 12 9.77 5.46 7.30
CA PHE A 12 8.94 4.25 7.44
C PHE A 12 8.14 4.28 8.75
N ILE A 13 8.79 4.55 9.88
CA ILE A 13 8.12 4.63 11.18
C ILE A 13 7.09 5.77 11.21
N SER A 14 7.40 6.93 10.61
CA SER A 14 6.45 8.06 10.55
C SER A 14 5.25 7.77 9.65
N GLY A 15 5.47 7.12 8.50
CA GLY A 15 4.40 6.67 7.60
C GLY A 15 3.49 5.65 8.30
N MET A 16 4.08 4.69 9.00
CA MET A 16 3.33 3.74 9.84
C MET A 16 2.59 4.43 10.97
N THR A 17 3.20 5.41 11.64
CA THR A 17 2.57 6.11 12.77
C THR A 17 1.39 6.96 12.32
N ASN A 18 1.49 7.64 11.18
CA ASN A 18 0.38 8.38 10.59
C ASN A 18 -0.73 7.46 10.10
N ALA A 19 -0.38 6.33 9.47
CA ALA A 19 -1.35 5.31 9.13
C ALA A 19 -2.07 4.78 10.38
N LEU A 20 -1.31 4.45 11.45
CA LEU A 20 -1.84 4.00 12.73
C LEU A 20 -2.76 5.02 13.40
N ASN A 21 -2.49 6.32 13.25
CA ASN A 21 -3.36 7.38 13.77
C ASN A 21 -4.67 7.49 12.98
N ILE A 22 -4.65 7.28 11.66
CA ILE A 22 -5.87 7.18 10.84
C ILE A 22 -6.69 5.95 11.27
N PHE A 23 -6.03 4.83 11.59
CA PHE A 23 -6.68 3.61 12.09
C PHE A 23 -7.15 3.67 13.55
N GLN A 24 -6.93 4.76 14.28
CA GLN A 24 -7.21 4.83 15.72
C GLN A 24 -8.67 5.18 16.05
N GLU A 25 -9.50 5.61 15.09
CA GLU A 25 -10.93 5.86 15.33
C GLU A 25 -11.77 4.58 15.32
N ARG A 26 -11.31 3.50 14.64
CA ARG A 26 -11.77 2.10 14.78
C ARG A 26 -10.62 1.20 14.33
N ALA A 27 -10.05 0.40 15.23
CA ALA A 27 -8.86 -0.39 14.95
C ALA A 27 -9.13 -1.53 13.93
N ILE A 28 -9.06 -1.21 12.64
CA ILE A 28 -9.02 -2.19 11.55
C ILE A 28 -7.61 -2.78 11.52
N SER A 29 -7.51 -4.11 11.53
CA SER A 29 -6.22 -4.79 11.50
C SER A 29 -5.55 -4.57 10.14
N ILE A 30 -4.29 -4.11 10.16
CA ILE A 30 -3.42 -4.02 8.96
C ILE A 30 -3.38 -5.37 8.22
N SER A 31 -3.43 -6.49 8.95
CA SER A 31 -3.48 -7.82 8.34
C SER A 31 -4.78 -8.07 7.57
N SER A 32 -5.90 -7.52 8.02
CA SER A 32 -7.18 -7.63 7.28
C SER A 32 -7.13 -6.85 5.97
N ILE A 33 -6.55 -5.64 5.99
CA ILE A 33 -6.33 -4.83 4.78
C ILE A 33 -5.41 -5.57 3.82
N GLY A 34 -4.27 -6.07 4.31
CA GLY A 34 -3.32 -6.82 3.50
C GLY A 34 -3.94 -8.07 2.85
N ASN A 35 -4.78 -8.81 3.59
CA ASN A 35 -5.47 -9.99 3.05
C ASN A 35 -6.50 -9.61 1.97
N ALA A 36 -7.31 -8.58 2.20
CA ALA A 36 -8.31 -8.13 1.22
C ALA A 36 -7.66 -7.66 -0.09
N VAL A 37 -6.57 -6.89 0.02
CA VAL A 37 -5.80 -6.43 -1.14
C VAL A 37 -5.11 -7.61 -1.86
N PHE A 38 -4.57 -8.57 -1.11
CA PHE A 38 -3.98 -9.77 -1.68
C PHE A 38 -5.01 -10.60 -2.47
N ASP A 39 -6.17 -10.85 -1.87
CA ASP A 39 -7.24 -11.64 -2.50
C ASP A 39 -7.74 -10.96 -3.78
N HIS A 40 -7.89 -9.63 -3.77
CA HIS A 40 -8.25 -8.86 -4.96
C HIS A 40 -7.27 -9.09 -6.11
N PHE A 41 -5.97 -8.87 -5.89
CA PHE A 41 -4.99 -9.06 -6.96
C PHE A 41 -4.84 -10.52 -7.39
N TYR A 42 -4.95 -11.46 -6.45
CA TYR A 42 -4.90 -12.88 -6.76
C TYR A 42 -6.01 -13.28 -7.74
N LEU A 43 -7.23 -12.76 -7.55
CA LEU A 43 -8.37 -12.99 -8.46
C LEU A 43 -8.15 -12.38 -9.85
N GLU A 44 -7.39 -11.29 -9.94
CA GLU A 44 -6.99 -10.66 -11.21
C GLU A 44 -5.76 -11.33 -11.85
N GLY A 45 -5.17 -12.33 -11.21
CA GLY A 45 -3.95 -12.99 -11.67
C GLY A 45 -2.69 -12.13 -11.53
N ALA A 46 -2.73 -11.14 -10.64
CA ALA A 46 -1.60 -10.30 -10.27
C ALA A 46 -1.05 -10.74 -8.90
N TRP A 47 0.25 -10.51 -8.67
CA TRP A 47 0.90 -10.83 -7.41
C TRP A 47 1.16 -9.55 -6.61
N LEU A 48 0.59 -9.44 -5.41
CA LEU A 48 0.87 -8.32 -4.51
C LEU A 48 2.37 -8.28 -4.16
N THR A 49 2.99 -7.13 -4.40
CA THR A 49 4.42 -6.90 -4.15
C THR A 49 4.67 -5.96 -2.98
N ASP A 50 3.87 -4.90 -2.86
CA ASP A 50 4.05 -3.88 -1.83
C ASP A 50 2.72 -3.20 -1.47
N LEU A 51 2.64 -2.66 -0.26
CA LEU A 51 1.56 -1.82 0.24
C LEU A 51 2.18 -0.65 0.99
N TYR A 52 1.94 0.58 0.53
CA TYR A 52 2.59 1.77 1.09
C TYR A 52 1.63 2.94 1.20
N VAL A 53 2.00 3.94 2.01
CA VAL A 53 1.22 5.17 2.21
C VAL A 53 1.95 6.34 1.59
N GLU A 54 1.25 7.12 0.76
CA GLU A 54 1.76 8.33 0.13
C GLU A 54 0.65 9.39 0.17
N ASN A 55 0.95 10.61 0.63
CA ASN A 55 -0.01 11.72 0.71
C ASN A 55 -1.34 11.35 1.44
N SER A 56 -1.24 10.59 2.53
CA SER A 56 -2.39 10.09 3.31
C SER A 56 -3.32 9.11 2.57
N ALA A 57 -2.91 8.59 1.41
CA ALA A 57 -3.61 7.53 0.70
C ALA A 57 -2.80 6.22 0.76
N ILE A 58 -3.48 5.09 0.79
CA ILE A 58 -2.86 3.77 0.73
C ILE A 58 -2.78 3.36 -0.75
N PHE A 59 -1.63 2.82 -1.14
CA PHE A 59 -1.39 2.28 -2.47
C PHE A 59 -0.93 0.84 -2.36
N ALA A 60 -1.32 0.04 -3.33
CA ALA A 60 -0.85 -1.32 -3.50
C ALA A 60 -0.15 -1.48 -4.85
N VAL A 61 0.98 -2.18 -4.84
CA VAL A 61 1.74 -2.48 -6.05
C VAL A 61 1.66 -3.97 -6.32
N ALA A 62 1.32 -4.34 -7.55
CA ALA A 62 1.25 -5.72 -7.98
C ALA A 62 2.08 -5.97 -9.25
N SER A 63 2.56 -7.20 -9.40
CA SER A 63 3.24 -7.68 -10.60
C SER A 63 2.32 -8.58 -11.40
N GLN A 64 2.19 -8.30 -12.70
CA GLN A 64 1.41 -9.12 -13.63
C GLN A 64 2.10 -9.13 -15.00
N GLY A 65 2.38 -10.32 -15.53
CA GLY A 65 2.98 -10.45 -16.87
C GLY A 65 4.34 -9.77 -17.04
N GLY A 66 5.13 -9.62 -15.96
CA GLY A 66 6.43 -8.95 -15.99
C GLY A 66 6.38 -7.42 -15.92
N LYS A 67 5.20 -6.84 -15.68
CA LYS A 67 4.99 -5.41 -15.47
C LYS A 67 4.55 -5.13 -14.03
N LEU A 68 4.77 -3.90 -13.58
CA LEU A 68 4.28 -3.42 -12.28
C LEU A 68 3.05 -2.54 -12.48
N PHE A 69 2.08 -2.72 -11.60
CA PHE A 69 0.84 -1.97 -11.56
C PHE A 69 0.68 -1.37 -10.16
N ARG A 70 0.09 -0.19 -10.09
CA ARG A 70 -0.30 0.49 -8.86
C ARG A 70 -1.81 0.66 -8.85
N ALA A 71 -2.43 0.35 -7.72
CA ALA A 71 -3.82 0.67 -7.42
C ALA A 71 -3.90 1.50 -6.12
N THR A 72 -4.95 2.32 -6.02
CA THR A 72 -5.34 2.92 -4.74
C THR A 72 -6.01 1.87 -3.87
N VAL A 73 -5.88 2.01 -2.56
CA VAL A 73 -6.61 1.21 -1.58
C VAL A 73 -7.37 2.17 -0.68
N ASP A 74 -8.69 2.06 -0.73
CA ASP A 74 -9.61 2.84 0.09
C ASP A 74 -10.18 1.92 1.16
N VAL A 75 -10.21 2.43 2.40
CA VAL A 75 -10.72 1.69 3.56
C VAL A 75 -11.89 2.48 4.10
N ASP A 76 -13.08 1.87 4.09
CA ASP A 76 -14.27 2.46 4.70
C ASP A 76 -14.11 2.41 6.22
N GLU A 77 -14.10 3.58 6.86
CA GLU A 77 -13.88 3.73 8.31
C GLU A 77 -15.09 3.26 9.15
N ASP A 78 -16.28 3.24 8.54
CA ASP A 78 -17.54 2.85 9.19
C ASP A 78 -17.80 1.35 9.09
N THR A 79 -17.46 0.70 7.97
CA THR A 79 -17.70 -0.73 7.75
C THR A 79 -16.44 -1.58 7.89
N GLY A 80 -15.26 -1.00 7.70
CA GLY A 80 -13.99 -1.73 7.60
C GLY A 80 -13.81 -2.45 6.28
N ASP A 81 -14.64 -2.16 5.29
CA ASP A 81 -14.52 -2.69 3.94
C ASP A 81 -13.30 -2.08 3.24
N VAL A 82 -12.66 -2.88 2.38
CA VAL A 82 -11.45 -2.50 1.66
C VAL A 82 -11.75 -2.56 0.18
N GLU A 83 -11.62 -1.42 -0.50
CA GLU A 83 -11.79 -1.28 -1.93
C GLU A 83 -10.43 -1.07 -2.59
N VAL A 84 -10.19 -1.77 -3.70
CA VAL A 84 -8.98 -1.63 -4.51
C VAL A 84 -9.37 -1.00 -5.83
N GLY A 85 -8.73 0.12 -6.15
CA GLY A 85 -8.98 0.86 -7.39
C GLY A 85 -8.38 0.20 -8.63
N GLU A 86 -8.53 0.86 -9.77
CA GLU A 86 -8.02 0.33 -11.04
C GLU A 86 -6.49 0.15 -11.04
N MET A 87 -6.03 -0.99 -11.55
CA MET A 87 -4.61 -1.26 -11.78
C MET A 87 -4.05 -0.37 -12.88
N THR A 88 -3.23 0.62 -12.50
CA THR A 88 -2.52 1.49 -13.44
C THR A 88 -1.08 1.03 -13.60
N GLU A 89 -0.63 0.79 -14.84
CA GLU A 89 0.76 0.41 -15.12
C GLU A 89 1.74 1.50 -14.63
N VAL A 90 2.71 1.11 -13.81
CA VAL A 90 3.72 2.03 -13.28
C VAL A 90 4.83 2.20 -14.30
N ILE A 91 4.92 3.38 -14.92
CA ILE A 91 6.09 3.75 -15.71
C ILE A 91 7.20 4.13 -14.73
N VAL A 92 8.04 3.17 -14.36
CA VAL A 92 9.27 3.49 -13.63
C VAL A 92 10.25 4.13 -14.61
N LYS A 93 10.18 5.46 -14.75
CA LYS A 93 11.31 6.22 -15.30
C LYS A 93 12.45 6.12 -14.29
N PHE A 94 13.36 5.17 -14.54
CA PHE A 94 14.61 5.09 -13.79
C PHE A 94 15.54 6.18 -14.34
N ASP A 95 15.60 7.33 -13.69
CA ASP A 95 16.69 8.29 -13.88
C ASP A 95 17.83 7.86 -12.93
N PRO A 96 18.92 7.24 -13.44
CA PRO A 96 20.01 6.72 -12.62
C PRO A 96 20.84 7.79 -11.91
#